data_AF-A0A2V5WKV1-F1
#
_entry.id   AF-A0A2V5WKV1-F1
#
_cell.length_a   1.000
_cell.length_b   1.000
_cell.length_c   1.000
_cell.angle_alpha   90.00
_cell.angle_beta   90.00
_cell.angle_gamma   90.00
#
_symmetry.space_group_name_H-M   'P 1'
#
loop_
_entity.id
_entity.type
_entity.pdbx_description
1 polymer ?
#
loop_
_entity_poly.entity_id
_entity_poly.type
_entity_poly.pdbx_seq_one_letter_code
_entity_poly.pdbx_strand_id
1 'polypeptide(L)'
;MAIERDLPGHEVGSVALIGWAGIENGILLERAQEKFDVLITMDSNMVRELDIQKLKLVVIVLRAPSNRLADTRPLMAKVLTHLSTFKSGSVTVISG
;
A
#
# COMPACT_ATOMS: atom_id res chain seq x y z
N MET A 1 -9.92 7.75 -12.71
CA MET A 1 -8.75 6.97 -13.18
C MET A 1 -7.98 6.51 -11.96
N ALA A 2 -7.74 5.22 -11.80
CA ALA A 2 -7.08 4.68 -10.61
C ALA A 2 -5.56 4.98 -10.58
N ILE A 3 -4.96 4.83 -9.39
CA ILE A 3 -3.50 4.89 -9.14
C ILE A 3 -2.73 3.83 -9.94
N GLU A 4 -3.38 2.74 -10.35
CA GLU A 4 -2.78 1.66 -11.15
C GLU A 4 -1.97 2.17 -12.36
N ARG A 5 -2.47 3.17 -13.08
CA ARG A 5 -1.76 3.73 -14.25
C ARG A 5 -0.47 4.46 -13.89
N ASP A 6 -0.32 4.84 -12.63
CA ASP A 6 0.82 5.56 -12.10
C ASP A 6 1.90 4.58 -11.54
N LEU A 7 1.68 3.26 -11.64
CA LEU A 7 2.59 2.19 -11.22
C LEU A 7 2.93 1.22 -12.39
N PRO A 8 3.57 1.71 -13.46
CA PRO A 8 3.87 0.88 -14.63
C PRO A 8 4.78 -0.30 -14.26
N GLY A 9 4.54 -1.45 -14.91
CA GLY A 9 5.31 -2.68 -14.68
C GLY A 9 4.93 -3.46 -13.42
N HIS A 10 3.85 -3.06 -12.73
CA HIS A 10 3.37 -3.71 -11.52
C HIS A 10 1.93 -4.22 -11.73
N GLU A 11 1.62 -5.39 -11.19
CA GLU A 11 0.24 -5.87 -11.10
C GLU A 11 -0.42 -5.21 -9.88
N VAL A 12 -1.45 -4.37 -10.11
CA VAL A 12 -2.05 -3.54 -9.06
C VAL A 12 -3.49 -3.99 -8.79
N GLY A 13 -3.72 -4.47 -7.58
CA GLY A 13 -5.07 -4.67 -7.04
C GLY A 13 -5.51 -3.48 -6.19
N SER A 14 -6.76 -3.06 -6.31
CA SER A 14 -7.38 -2.18 -5.31
C SER A 14 -8.50 -2.91 -4.58
N VAL A 15 -8.69 -2.62 -3.29
CA VAL A 15 -9.71 -3.27 -2.46
C VAL A 15 -11.11 -3.22 -3.08
N ALA A 16 -11.45 -2.13 -3.78
CA ALA A 16 -12.72 -2.00 -4.48
C ALA A 16 -12.81 -2.92 -5.71
N LEU A 17 -11.73 -3.03 -6.49
CA LEU A 17 -11.70 -3.82 -7.73
C LEU A 17 -11.66 -5.33 -7.47
N ILE A 18 -11.00 -5.77 -6.38
CA ILE A 18 -10.88 -7.19 -6.03
C ILE A 18 -12.00 -7.67 -5.08
N GLY A 19 -13.02 -6.84 -4.83
CA GLY A 19 -14.18 -7.21 -4.00
C GLY A 19 -13.89 -7.30 -2.50
N TRP A 20 -12.89 -6.56 -2.01
CA TRP A 20 -12.48 -6.54 -0.60
C TRP A 20 -12.95 -5.28 0.15
N ALA A 21 -13.82 -4.48 -0.46
CA ALA A 21 -14.41 -3.33 0.21
C ALA A 21 -15.18 -3.76 1.47
N GLY A 22 -14.95 -3.07 2.59
CA GLY A 22 -15.62 -3.34 3.87
C GLY A 22 -15.04 -4.51 4.69
N ILE A 23 -13.99 -5.17 4.21
CA ILE A 23 -13.26 -6.17 4.99
C ILE A 23 -12.47 -5.49 6.10
N GLU A 24 -12.47 -6.09 7.29
CA GLU A 24 -11.69 -5.62 8.43
C GLU A 24 -10.18 -5.63 8.15
N ASN A 25 -9.47 -4.64 8.68
CA ASN A 25 -8.04 -4.43 8.42
C ASN A 25 -7.16 -5.67 8.70
N GLY A 26 -7.44 -6.41 9.79
CA GLY A 26 -6.70 -7.63 10.13
C GLY A 26 -6.84 -8.71 9.05
N ILE A 27 -8.07 -8.98 8.60
CA ILE A 27 -8.36 -9.95 7.53
C ILE A 27 -7.79 -9.46 6.20
N LEU A 28 -7.89 -8.17 5.91
CA LEU A 28 -7.32 -7.57 4.70
C LEU A 28 -5.81 -7.79 4.64
N LEU A 29 -5.12 -7.56 5.76
CA LEU A 29 -3.69 -7.77 5.86
C LEU A 29 -3.32 -9.24 5.67
N GLU A 30 -4.01 -10.17 6.34
CA GLU A 30 -3.75 -11.61 6.19
C GLU A 30 -3.85 -12.03 4.73
N ARG A 31 -4.93 -11.64 4.04
CA ARG A 31 -5.10 -11.94 2.62
C ARG A 31 -4.09 -11.24 1.73
N ALA A 32 -3.68 -10.02 2.10
CA ALA A 32 -2.67 -9.28 1.36
C ALA A 32 -1.31 -10.00 1.41
N GLN A 33 -0.93 -10.54 2.58
CA GLN A 33 0.33 -11.28 2.75
C GLN A 33 0.40 -12.59 1.97
N GLU A 34 -0.73 -13.13 1.55
CA GLU A 34 -0.79 -14.35 0.72
C GLU A 34 -0.73 -14.04 -0.78
N LYS A 35 -1.08 -12.82 -1.19
CA LYS A 35 -1.34 -12.50 -2.61
C LYS A 35 -0.51 -11.35 -3.16
N PHE A 36 0.07 -10.51 -2.31
CA PHE A 36 0.75 -9.28 -2.73
C PHE A 36 2.10 -9.14 -2.02
N ASP A 37 3.08 -8.65 -2.77
CA ASP A 37 4.39 -8.31 -2.22
C ASP A 37 4.39 -6.95 -1.49
N VAL A 38 3.49 -6.05 -1.88
CA VAL A 38 3.43 -4.67 -1.38
C VAL A 38 1.98 -4.27 -1.07
N LEU A 39 1.77 -3.68 0.10
CA LEU A 39 0.53 -3.01 0.49
C LEU A 39 0.76 -1.51 0.57
N ILE A 40 0.04 -0.75 -0.25
CA ILE A 40 0.00 0.72 -0.18
C ILE A 40 -1.26 1.15 0.55
N THR A 41 -1.12 1.90 1.64
CA THR A 41 -2.24 2.33 2.48
C THR A 41 -2.10 3.78 2.93
N MET A 42 -3.22 4.43 3.25
CA MET A 42 -3.25 5.69 3.98
C MET A 42 -3.70 5.52 5.44
N ASP A 43 -4.09 4.30 5.82
CA ASP A 43 -4.56 4.00 7.17
C ASP A 43 -3.35 3.76 8.10
N SER A 44 -3.04 4.76 8.92
CA SER A 44 -1.98 4.66 9.92
C SER A 44 -2.33 3.77 11.11
N ASN A 45 -3.62 3.49 11.36
CA ASN A 45 -4.04 2.62 12.46
C ASN A 45 -3.72 1.17 12.13
N MET A 46 -3.99 0.74 10.88
CA MET A 46 -3.61 -0.59 10.41
C MET A 46 -2.13 -0.87 10.65
N VAL A 47 -1.26 0.13 10.43
CA VAL A 47 0.20 -0.01 10.64
C VAL A 47 0.60 -0.09 12.11
N ARG A 48 -0.09 0.63 13.00
CA ARG A 48 0.20 0.60 14.44
C ARG A 48 -0.07 -0.78 15.05
N GLU A 49 -0.98 -1.54 14.46
CA GLU A 49 -1.39 -2.87 14.92
C GLU A 49 -0.54 -3.99 14.31
N LEU A 50 0.37 -3.68 13.38
CA LEU A 50 1.22 -4.67 12.73
C LEU A 50 2.34 -5.18 13.64
N ASP A 51 2.45 -6.50 13.72
CA ASP A 51 3.69 -7.15 14.13
C ASP A 51 4.66 -7.19 12.94
N ILE A 52 5.52 -6.18 12.84
CA ILE A 52 6.46 -6.01 11.71
C ILE A 52 7.37 -7.24 11.53
N GLN A 53 7.71 -7.95 12.62
CA GLN A 53 8.55 -9.15 12.57
C GLN A 53 7.88 -10.32 11.83
N LYS A 54 6.55 -10.34 11.77
CA LYS A 54 5.76 -11.39 11.09
C LYS A 54 5.29 -10.97 9.70
N LEU A 55 5.56 -9.74 9.31
CA LEU A 55 5.08 -9.16 8.07
C LEU A 55 5.82 -9.79 6.88
N LYS A 56 5.06 -10.42 5.97
CA LYS A 56 5.62 -11.04 4.75
C LYS A 56 5.67 -10.09 3.55
N LEU A 57 4.96 -8.97 3.63
CA LEU A 57 4.85 -7.96 2.58
C LEU A 57 5.58 -6.67 2.96
N VAL A 58 5.76 -5.77 2.01
CA VAL A 58 6.23 -4.40 2.25
C VAL A 58 5.01 -3.50 2.45
N VAL A 59 4.95 -2.73 3.54
CA VAL A 59 3.88 -1.74 3.75
C VAL A 59 4.39 -0.35 3.43
N ILE A 60 3.71 0.35 2.53
CA ILE A 60 3.94 1.76 2.25
C ILE A 60 2.75 2.56 2.77
N VAL A 61 3.04 3.47 3.72
CA VAL A 61 2.05 4.41 4.25
C VAL A 61 2.17 5.73 3.51
N LEU A 62 1.15 6.08 2.73
CA LEU A 62 1.06 7.38 2.08
C LEU A 62 0.51 8.42 3.06
N ARG A 63 1.25 9.52 3.21
CA ARG A 63 0.77 10.73 3.87
C ARG A 63 0.50 11.80 2.82
N ALA A 64 -0.76 11.91 2.45
CA ALA A 64 -1.29 12.94 1.56
C ALA A 64 -2.43 13.70 2.25
N PRO A 65 -2.76 14.93 1.81
CA PRO A 65 -3.89 15.69 2.35
C PRO A 65 -5.24 14.96 2.30
N SER A 66 -5.45 14.10 1.30
CA SER A 66 -6.64 13.24 1.21
C SER A 66 -6.38 11.99 0.36
N ASN A 67 -7.35 11.07 0.32
CA ASN A 67 -7.31 9.89 -0.56
C ASN A 67 -7.69 10.19 -2.02
N ARG A 68 -7.94 11.46 -2.35
CA ARG A 68 -8.22 11.87 -3.73
C ARG A 68 -6.98 11.63 -4.59
N LEU A 69 -7.22 11.20 -5.82
CA LEU A 69 -6.15 10.95 -6.80
C LEU A 69 -5.23 12.15 -7.02
N ALA A 70 -5.76 13.37 -6.95
CA ALA A 70 -4.97 14.59 -7.10
C ALA A 70 -3.89 14.73 -6.00
N ASP A 71 -4.16 14.23 -4.80
CA ASP A 71 -3.28 14.33 -3.64
C ASP A 71 -2.34 13.12 -3.53
N THR A 72 -2.76 11.94 -3.99
CA THR A 72 -1.96 10.71 -3.91
C THR A 72 -1.03 10.51 -5.11
N ARG A 73 -1.43 10.94 -6.31
CA ARG A 73 -0.61 10.81 -7.53
C ARG A 73 0.79 11.43 -7.45
N PRO A 74 0.97 12.63 -6.88
CA PRO A 74 2.31 13.22 -6.74
C PRO A 74 3.29 12.34 -5.96
N LEU A 75 2.80 11.42 -5.14
CA LEU A 75 3.64 10.51 -4.35
C LEU A 75 4.10 9.29 -5.16
N MET A 76 3.51 8.99 -6.32
CA MET A 76 3.78 7.75 -7.05
C MET A 76 5.21 7.66 -7.57
N ALA A 77 5.85 8.78 -7.89
CA ALA A 77 7.27 8.80 -8.24
C ALA A 77 8.17 8.36 -7.06
N LYS A 78 7.85 8.81 -5.84
CA LYS A 78 8.54 8.39 -4.61
C LYS A 78 8.27 6.90 -4.33
N VAL A 79 7.02 6.46 -4.52
CA VAL A 79 6.63 5.05 -4.41
C VAL A 79 7.47 4.18 -5.36
N LEU A 80 7.50 4.48 -6.65
CA LEU A 80 8.28 3.76 -7.67
C LEU A 80 9.79 3.75 -7.40
N THR A 81 10.32 4.77 -6.73
CA THR A 81 11.73 4.75 -6.32
C THR A 81 11.94 3.71 -5.23
N HIS A 82 11.06 3.63 -4.23
CA HIS A 82 11.09 2.57 -3.22
C HIS A 82 10.83 1.19 -3.83
N LEU A 83 9.80 1.09 -4.69
CA LEU A 83 9.70 0.24 -5.90
C LEU A 83 10.92 -0.64 -6.26
N SER A 84 12.07 0.01 -6.36
CA SER A 84 13.27 -0.55 -6.97
C SER A 84 14.28 -1.12 -5.95
N THR A 85 14.10 -0.88 -4.65
CA THR A 85 15.14 -1.11 -3.64
C THR A 85 14.73 -1.97 -2.44
N PHE A 86 13.55 -2.59 -2.45
CA PHE A 86 12.99 -3.12 -1.20
C PHE A 86 13.60 -4.40 -0.67
N LYS A 87 13.40 -4.57 0.65
CA LYS A 87 13.44 -5.84 1.35
C LYS A 87 12.06 -6.12 1.95
N SER A 88 11.60 -7.37 1.85
CA SER A 88 10.36 -7.85 2.47
C SER A 88 10.34 -7.59 3.98
N GLY A 89 9.15 -7.42 4.57
CA GLY A 89 8.98 -7.22 6.01
C GLY A 89 9.36 -5.81 6.49
N SER A 90 9.18 -4.79 5.64
CA SER A 90 9.47 -3.40 5.98
C SER A 90 8.22 -2.52 5.91
N VAL A 91 8.21 -1.48 6.74
CA VAL A 91 7.20 -0.43 6.73
C VAL A 91 7.89 0.89 6.41
N THR A 92 7.39 1.63 5.42
CA THR A 92 7.93 2.96 5.07
C THR A 92 6.82 3.97 4.88
N VAL A 93 7.08 5.21 5.33
CA VAL A 93 6.15 6.33 5.16
C VAL A 93 6.64 7.21 4.00
N ILE A 94 5.76 7.49 3.04
CA ILE A 94 6.01 8.42 1.94
C ILE A 94 5.05 9.59 2.09
N SER A 95 5.60 10.80 2.19
CA SER A 95 4.84 12.05 2.33
C SER A 95 5.08 13.02 1.18
N GLY A 96 4.12 13.91 0.96
CA GLY A 96 4.20 15.06 0.05
C GLY A 96 5.35 15.97 0.42
#